data_AF-A0AAV6WBH9-F1
#
_entry.id   AF-A0AAV6WBH9-F1
#
_cell.length_a   1.000
_cell.length_b   1.000
_cell.length_c   1.000
_cell.angle_alpha   90.00
_cell.angle_beta   90.00
_cell.angle_gamma   90.00
#
_symmetry.space_group_name_H-M   'P 1'
#
loop_
_entity.id
_entity.type
_entity.pdbx_description
1 polymer ?
#
loop_
_entity_poly.entity_id
_entity_poly.type
_entity_poly.pdbx_seq_one_letter_code
_entity_poly.pdbx_strand_id
1 'polypeptide(L)'
;MVSTATVHRLSTHLILKHHCCFSSAISIDYPQLQHQHQHPLWSGLHNWRSSTLNHDRYWGPNGPIQIEIENEIGGGGPSSLSSSVFNDCSSLAEMGGVVLSTSDPLTKAKLSHLAYIKWRQEGLPVGVSDAPPPTPSRPPKPQLLNAIDLAWDTVVRFSPYIDLLGQGFFADFAHVADDESRHFTWCSQRLAELGFRYGDMPAHSFLWRECEKSSDNVAARLAVIPLVQEARGLDAGPRLVNKLIGFGDLRTSSIVAKIADEEVAHVAVGVYWFVLVCQKTGRVPSSTFTDILQEYNVELKGPFNYSAREQAGIPREWYDPLSTTKEDKQLCEVYDRLACIISIEQENSSLGKLPK
;
A
#
# COMPACT_ATOMS: atom_id res chain seq x y z
N MET A 1 -62.40 -8.96 -55.03
CA MET A 1 -62.00 -9.20 -53.63
C MET A 1 -60.61 -8.62 -53.46
N VAL A 2 -60.52 -7.52 -52.71
CA VAL A 2 -59.39 -6.60 -52.67
C VAL A 2 -58.69 -6.71 -51.31
N SER A 3 -57.36 -6.76 -51.36
CA SER A 3 -56.39 -6.26 -50.38
C SER A 3 -56.35 -6.87 -48.98
N THR A 4 -55.17 -7.32 -48.58
CA THR A 4 -54.45 -6.71 -47.45
C THR A 4 -52.97 -7.02 -47.58
N ALA A 5 -52.19 -5.99 -47.95
CA ALA A 5 -50.74 -5.98 -47.89
C ALA A 5 -50.26 -5.09 -46.73
N THR A 6 -49.37 -5.66 -45.93
CA THR A 6 -48.22 -5.09 -45.20
C THR A 6 -48.18 -3.59 -44.87
N VAL A 7 -48.05 -3.28 -43.57
CA VAL A 7 -47.14 -2.22 -43.07
C VAL A 7 -46.49 -2.68 -41.76
N HIS A 8 -45.17 -2.84 -41.79
CA HIS A 8 -44.31 -2.95 -40.61
C HIS A 8 -44.30 -1.63 -39.83
N ARG A 9 -44.51 -1.68 -38.51
CA ARG A 9 -44.31 -0.54 -37.61
C ARG A 9 -43.14 -0.83 -36.67
N LEU A 10 -42.15 0.05 -36.73
CA LEU A 10 -41.02 0.17 -35.81
C LEU A 10 -41.52 0.27 -34.36
N SER A 11 -40.89 -0.47 -33.44
CA SER A 11 -40.95 -0.16 -32.02
C SER A 11 -39.54 -0.28 -31.45
N THR A 12 -38.90 0.88 -31.25
CA THR A 12 -37.66 1.06 -30.51
C THR A 12 -37.90 0.71 -29.05
N HIS A 13 -37.29 -0.37 -28.57
CA HIS A 13 -37.20 -0.63 -27.13
C HIS A 13 -36.19 0.33 -26.50
N LEU A 14 -36.70 1.20 -25.63
CA LEU A 14 -35.93 2.00 -24.69
C LEU A 14 -35.16 1.06 -23.77
N ILE A 15 -33.86 0.88 -24.01
CA ILE A 15 -32.95 0.31 -23.02
C ILE A 15 -32.66 1.42 -22.02
N LEU A 16 -33.27 1.35 -20.84
CA LEU A 16 -32.85 2.09 -19.66
C LEU A 16 -31.43 1.62 -19.30
N LYS A 17 -30.44 2.28 -19.88
CA LYS A 17 -29.08 2.27 -19.32
C LYS A 17 -29.19 2.95 -17.96
N HIS A 18 -29.15 2.16 -16.89
CA HIS A 18 -28.73 2.67 -15.59
C HIS A 18 -27.29 3.14 -15.74
N HIS A 19 -27.13 4.39 -16.16
CA HIS A 19 -25.91 5.14 -15.90
C HIS A 19 -25.90 5.36 -14.39
N CYS A 20 -25.19 4.49 -13.68
CA CYS A 20 -24.76 4.81 -12.33
C CYS A 20 -23.92 6.09 -12.47
N CYS A 21 -24.44 7.20 -11.98
CA CYS A 21 -23.68 8.43 -11.85
C CYS A 21 -22.44 8.11 -11.01
N PHE A 22 -21.27 8.21 -11.62
CA PHE A 22 -20.00 8.19 -10.90
C PHE A 22 -20.06 9.30 -9.84
N SER A 23 -20.14 8.89 -8.58
CA SER A 23 -19.87 9.77 -7.44
C SER A 23 -18.50 10.41 -7.67
N SER A 24 -18.38 11.71 -7.45
CA SER A 24 -17.11 12.43 -7.53
C SER A 24 -16.09 11.69 -6.67
N ALA A 25 -15.02 11.17 -7.29
CA ALA A 25 -13.93 10.55 -6.57
C ALA A 25 -13.45 11.51 -5.46
N ILE A 26 -13.22 11.02 -4.24
CA ILE A 26 -12.58 11.82 -3.19
C ILE A 26 -11.33 12.46 -3.82
N SER A 27 -11.28 13.79 -3.81
CA SER A 27 -10.07 14.52 -4.14
C SER A 27 -9.18 14.47 -2.90
N ILE A 28 -8.26 13.50 -2.88
CA ILE A 28 -7.29 13.35 -1.79
C ILE A 28 -6.16 14.34 -2.02
N ASP A 29 -5.94 15.23 -1.06
CA ASP A 29 -4.83 16.17 -1.10
C ASP A 29 -3.54 15.51 -0.59
N TYR A 30 -2.45 15.76 -1.32
CA TYR A 30 -1.12 15.25 -1.03
C TYR A 30 -0.16 16.44 -0.88
N PRO A 31 0.35 16.70 0.34
CA PRO A 31 1.24 17.83 0.57
C PRO A 31 2.46 17.84 -0.36
N GLN A 32 2.79 18.99 -0.93
CA GLN A 32 4.00 19.10 -1.75
C GLN A 32 5.24 19.07 -0.85
N LEU A 33 6.25 18.29 -1.23
CA LEU A 33 7.55 18.32 -0.57
C LEU A 33 8.28 19.60 -0.99
N GLN A 34 8.66 20.42 -0.01
CA GLN A 34 9.16 21.78 -0.26
C GLN A 34 10.52 21.84 -0.99
N HIS A 35 11.27 20.74 -1.09
CA HIS A 35 12.53 20.67 -1.83
C HIS A 35 12.73 19.30 -2.50
N GLN A 36 12.22 19.14 -3.72
CA GLN A 36 12.48 17.96 -4.58
C GLN A 36 13.91 17.92 -5.17
N HIS A 37 14.79 18.85 -4.81
CA HIS A 37 16.01 19.13 -5.58
C HIS A 37 17.19 18.18 -5.35
N GLN A 38 17.18 17.36 -4.30
CA GLN A 38 18.28 16.40 -4.09
C GLN A 38 17.95 15.00 -4.60
N HIS A 39 16.69 14.54 -4.47
CA HIS A 39 16.27 13.22 -4.97
C HIS A 39 14.82 13.25 -5.48
N PRO A 40 14.57 13.00 -6.78
CA PRO A 40 13.22 13.02 -7.33
C PRO A 40 12.40 11.84 -6.79
N LEU A 41 11.14 12.12 -6.43
CA LEU A 41 10.17 11.06 -6.15
C LEU A 41 9.98 10.16 -7.37
N TRP A 42 9.63 8.90 -7.13
CA TRP A 42 9.26 7.99 -8.20
C TRP A 42 8.15 8.59 -9.06
N SER A 43 8.41 8.77 -10.35
CA SER A 43 7.48 9.42 -11.30
C SER A 43 6.17 8.65 -11.46
N GLY A 44 6.17 7.35 -11.17
CA GLY A 44 4.98 6.50 -11.20
C GLY A 44 4.05 6.67 -10.00
N LEU A 45 4.45 7.37 -8.94
CA LEU A 45 3.66 7.46 -7.70
C LEU A 45 2.29 8.12 -7.92
N HIS A 46 2.23 9.16 -8.75
CA HIS A 46 0.96 9.81 -9.10
C HIS A 46 0.04 8.87 -9.91
N ASN A 47 0.59 8.14 -10.86
CA ASN A 47 -0.16 7.16 -11.66
C ASN A 47 -0.65 5.99 -10.80
N TRP A 48 0.15 5.55 -9.84
CA TRP A 48 -0.26 4.54 -8.87
C TRP A 48 -1.40 5.06 -7.99
N ARG A 49 -1.30 6.26 -7.41
CA ARG A 49 -2.40 6.88 -6.60
C ARG A 49 -3.70 7.10 -7.37
N SER A 50 -3.58 7.47 -8.65
CA SER A 50 -4.74 7.73 -9.53
C SER A 50 -5.23 6.49 -10.27
N SER A 51 -4.63 5.32 -10.03
CA SER A 51 -5.04 4.08 -10.67
C SER A 51 -6.50 3.75 -10.35
N THR A 52 -7.13 3.08 -11.31
CA THR A 52 -8.47 2.51 -11.10
C THR A 52 -8.39 1.34 -10.13
N LEU A 53 -9.51 1.00 -9.51
CA LEU A 53 -9.60 -0.17 -8.64
C LEU A 53 -9.15 -1.41 -9.41
N ASN A 54 -8.11 -2.07 -8.90
CA ASN A 54 -7.56 -3.26 -9.53
C ASN A 54 -8.27 -4.49 -8.96
N HIS A 55 -8.94 -5.27 -9.82
CA HIS A 55 -9.71 -6.46 -9.45
C HIS A 55 -9.01 -7.79 -9.81
N ASP A 56 -7.73 -7.77 -10.17
CA ASP A 56 -7.01 -8.93 -10.71
C ASP A 56 -6.62 -9.93 -9.61
N ARG A 57 -7.60 -10.51 -8.91
CA ARG A 57 -7.40 -11.41 -7.76
C ARG A 57 -7.02 -12.85 -8.15
N TYR A 58 -6.91 -13.14 -9.44
CA TYR A 58 -6.58 -14.47 -9.96
C TYR A 58 -5.46 -14.40 -10.99
N TRP A 59 -4.64 -15.46 -11.03
CA TRP A 59 -3.58 -15.61 -12.00
C TRP A 59 -3.94 -16.65 -13.07
N GLY A 60 -4.21 -16.18 -14.29
CA GLY A 60 -4.53 -17.01 -15.44
C GLY A 60 -3.31 -17.70 -16.08
N PRO A 61 -3.45 -18.24 -17.29
CA PRO A 61 -2.33 -18.87 -18.01
C PRO A 61 -1.19 -17.90 -18.35
N ASN A 62 -1.52 -16.64 -18.66
CA ASN A 62 -0.58 -15.66 -19.21
C ASN A 62 -0.34 -14.43 -18.30
N GLY A 63 -0.89 -14.43 -17.08
CA GLY A 63 -0.80 -13.28 -16.18
C GLY A 63 -2.06 -13.10 -15.33
N PRO A 64 -2.15 -11.99 -14.58
CA PRO A 64 -3.34 -11.63 -13.82
C PRO A 64 -4.58 -11.54 -14.71
N ILE A 65 -5.71 -12.01 -14.19
CA ILE A 65 -7.01 -11.96 -14.86
C ILE A 65 -8.09 -11.50 -13.88
N GLN A 66 -9.14 -10.90 -14.44
CA GLN A 66 -10.41 -10.69 -13.76
C GLN A 66 -11.33 -11.84 -14.10
N ILE A 67 -11.97 -12.43 -13.09
CA ILE A 67 -13.03 -13.39 -13.29
C ILE A 67 -14.33 -12.63 -13.10
N GLU A 68 -15.08 -12.43 -14.19
CA GLU A 68 -16.49 -12.09 -14.08
C GLU A 68 -17.18 -13.28 -13.41
N ILE A 69 -17.64 -13.12 -12.18
CA ILE A 69 -18.41 -14.16 -11.50
C ILE A 69 -19.81 -14.16 -12.13
N GLU A 70 -19.94 -14.77 -13.31
CA GLU A 70 -21.23 -15.10 -13.90
C GLU A 70 -21.82 -16.33 -13.18
N ASN A 71 -22.88 -16.11 -12.41
CA ASN A 71 -23.91 -17.11 -12.10
C ASN A 71 -23.49 -18.46 -11.49
N GLU A 72 -22.88 -18.45 -10.29
CA GLU A 72 -23.06 -19.55 -9.34
C GLU A 72 -23.58 -19.01 -8.01
N ILE A 73 -24.90 -18.81 -7.94
CA ILE A 73 -25.81 -19.06 -6.82
C ILE A 73 -27.18 -18.55 -7.29
N GLY A 74 -28.12 -19.47 -7.51
CA GLY A 74 -29.52 -19.12 -7.50
C GLY A 74 -29.86 -18.52 -6.14
N GLY A 75 -30.30 -17.25 -6.12
CA GLY A 75 -30.81 -16.57 -4.93
C GLY A 75 -29.73 -16.04 -3.99
N GLY A 76 -29.30 -14.79 -4.20
CA GLY A 76 -28.38 -14.06 -3.31
C GLY A 76 -26.96 -14.03 -3.87
N GLY A 77 -26.67 -13.00 -4.67
CA GLY A 77 -25.32 -12.84 -5.24
C GLY A 77 -24.23 -12.70 -4.17
N PRO A 78 -22.97 -13.03 -4.50
CA PRO A 78 -21.82 -12.94 -3.58
C PRO A 78 -21.57 -11.52 -3.05
N SER A 79 -22.17 -10.49 -3.67
CA SER A 79 -22.18 -9.11 -3.20
C SER A 79 -23.07 -8.86 -1.97
N SER A 80 -24.02 -9.75 -1.64
CA SER A 80 -24.96 -9.56 -0.53
C SER A 80 -24.44 -10.04 0.83
N LEU A 81 -23.53 -11.02 0.84
CA LEU A 81 -22.87 -11.53 2.05
C LEU A 81 -21.60 -10.75 2.41
N SER A 82 -20.98 -10.06 1.45
CA SER A 82 -19.74 -9.33 1.66
C SER A 82 -19.96 -7.86 2.03
N SER A 83 -21.06 -7.25 1.59
CA SER A 83 -21.45 -5.89 2.00
C SER A 83 -21.82 -5.84 3.49
N SER A 84 -22.42 -6.91 4.03
CA SER A 84 -22.89 -6.93 5.42
C SER A 84 -21.79 -6.79 6.46
N VAL A 85 -20.56 -7.23 6.16
CA VAL A 85 -19.45 -7.23 7.12
C VAL A 85 -19.03 -5.82 7.53
N PHE A 86 -19.17 -4.85 6.63
CA PHE A 86 -18.80 -3.46 6.89
C PHE A 86 -20.02 -2.53 6.99
N ASN A 87 -21.24 -3.06 7.12
CA ASN A 87 -22.45 -2.24 7.22
C ASN A 87 -22.41 -1.28 8.43
N ASP A 88 -21.79 -1.73 9.51
CA ASP A 88 -21.67 -0.95 10.75
C ASP A 88 -20.39 -0.09 10.77
N CYS A 89 -19.52 -0.20 9.75
CA CYS A 89 -18.31 0.62 9.65
C CYS A 89 -18.60 1.95 8.93
N SER A 90 -18.27 3.05 9.58
CA SER A 90 -18.43 4.42 9.07
C SER A 90 -17.12 5.03 8.55
N SER A 91 -15.99 4.34 8.73
CA SER A 91 -14.66 4.86 8.41
C SER A 91 -13.66 3.80 7.96
N LEU A 92 -12.56 4.25 7.33
CA LEU A 92 -11.44 3.39 6.92
C LEU A 92 -10.80 2.65 8.10
N ALA A 93 -10.59 3.34 9.22
CA ALA A 93 -9.95 2.78 10.40
C ALA A 93 -10.82 1.68 11.06
N GLU A 94 -12.14 1.83 11.08
CA GLU A 94 -13.05 0.78 11.57
C GLU A 94 -13.01 -0.47 10.67
N MET A 95 -13.06 -0.29 9.34
CA MET A 95 -12.92 -1.40 8.40
C MET A 95 -11.56 -2.08 8.53
N GLY A 96 -10.48 -1.31 8.69
CA GLY A 96 -9.15 -1.83 8.98
C GLY A 96 -9.11 -2.63 10.28
N GLY A 97 -9.82 -2.20 11.33
CA GLY A 97 -9.96 -2.95 12.58
C GLY A 97 -10.62 -4.32 12.39
N VAL A 98 -11.65 -4.40 11.54
CA VAL A 98 -12.30 -5.67 11.16
C VAL A 98 -11.34 -6.58 10.37
N VAL A 99 -10.58 -6.03 9.42
CA VAL A 99 -9.56 -6.78 8.67
C VAL A 99 -8.50 -7.35 9.61
N LEU A 100 -7.95 -6.53 10.50
CA LEU A 100 -6.95 -6.94 11.48
C LEU A 100 -7.51 -7.96 12.49
N SER A 101 -8.82 -7.96 12.75
CA SER A 101 -9.49 -8.94 13.61
C SER A 101 -9.81 -10.27 12.90
N THR A 102 -9.54 -10.37 11.59
CA THR A 102 -9.82 -11.58 10.80
C THR A 102 -8.65 -12.55 10.84
N SER A 103 -8.84 -13.74 11.40
CA SER A 103 -7.76 -14.74 11.49
C SER A 103 -7.44 -15.46 10.18
N ASP A 104 -8.46 -15.84 9.39
CA ASP A 104 -8.23 -16.61 8.16
C ASP A 104 -7.59 -15.73 7.08
N PRO A 105 -6.43 -16.09 6.51
CA PRO A 105 -5.67 -15.20 5.65
C PRO A 105 -6.32 -14.96 4.28
N LEU A 106 -7.06 -15.94 3.73
CA LEU A 106 -7.82 -15.77 2.50
C LEU A 106 -9.01 -14.83 2.71
N THR A 107 -9.72 -14.98 3.83
CA THR A 107 -10.82 -14.08 4.22
C THR A 107 -10.29 -12.68 4.50
N LYS A 108 -9.15 -12.56 5.19
CA LYS A 108 -8.47 -11.28 5.42
C LYS A 108 -8.15 -10.56 4.11
N ALA A 109 -7.55 -11.26 3.13
CA ALA A 109 -7.27 -10.67 1.82
C ALA A 109 -8.53 -10.21 1.08
N LYS A 110 -9.61 -11.00 1.13
CA LYS A 110 -10.90 -10.59 0.55
C LYS A 110 -11.46 -9.34 1.23
N LEU A 111 -11.42 -9.29 2.56
CA LEU A 111 -11.91 -8.16 3.33
C LEU A 111 -11.08 -6.89 3.12
N SER A 112 -9.75 -7.00 2.97
CA SER A 112 -8.88 -5.87 2.62
C SER A 112 -9.33 -5.20 1.33
N HIS A 113 -9.57 -5.99 0.28
CA HIS A 113 -10.02 -5.47 -1.00
C HIS A 113 -11.39 -4.79 -0.89
N LEU A 114 -12.33 -5.44 -0.20
CA LEU A 114 -13.68 -4.91 -0.01
C LEU A 114 -13.67 -3.61 0.82
N ALA A 115 -12.84 -3.54 1.87
CA ALA A 115 -12.68 -2.34 2.68
C ALA A 115 -12.15 -1.16 1.84
N TYR A 116 -11.09 -1.40 1.05
CA TYR A 116 -10.50 -0.37 0.19
C TYR A 116 -11.48 0.12 -0.88
N ILE A 117 -12.19 -0.81 -1.55
CA ILE A 117 -13.22 -0.45 -2.55
C ILE A 117 -14.33 0.37 -1.91
N LYS A 118 -14.92 -0.12 -0.81
CA LYS A 118 -16.03 0.54 -0.12
C LYS A 118 -15.62 1.96 0.27
N TRP A 119 -14.47 2.11 0.93
CA TRP A 119 -13.93 3.40 1.33
C TRP A 119 -13.80 4.36 0.14
N ARG A 120 -13.17 3.92 -0.96
CA ARG A 120 -12.95 4.77 -2.14
C ARG A 120 -14.23 5.12 -2.89
N GLN A 121 -15.18 4.19 -3.00
CA GLN A 121 -16.42 4.39 -3.76
C GLN A 121 -17.44 5.24 -3.00
N GLU A 122 -17.57 5.03 -1.69
CA GLU A 122 -18.55 5.73 -0.86
C GLU A 122 -18.05 7.08 -0.33
N GLY A 123 -16.76 7.37 -0.47
CA GLY A 123 -16.24 8.66 -0.06
C GLY A 123 -16.05 8.78 1.46
N LEU A 124 -15.82 7.65 2.16
CA LEU A 124 -15.83 7.60 3.61
C LEU A 124 -14.61 8.32 4.23
N PRO A 125 -14.75 8.86 5.46
CA PRO A 125 -13.61 9.43 6.18
C PRO A 125 -12.61 8.34 6.58
N VAL A 126 -11.38 8.75 6.88
CA VAL A 126 -10.39 7.85 7.51
C VAL A 126 -10.88 7.39 8.90
N GLY A 127 -11.44 8.33 9.67
CA GLY A 127 -11.92 8.09 11.04
C GLY A 127 -10.84 7.63 12.00
N VAL A 128 -11.25 7.10 13.15
CA VAL A 128 -10.40 6.45 14.14
C VAL A 128 -11.10 5.16 14.55
N SER A 129 -10.33 4.12 14.85
CA SER A 129 -10.89 2.89 15.42
C SER A 129 -10.85 2.99 16.94
N ASP A 130 -12.00 2.82 17.60
CA ASP A 130 -12.09 2.84 19.07
C ASP A 130 -11.59 1.54 19.72
N ALA A 131 -11.48 0.46 18.94
CA ALA A 131 -11.10 -0.86 19.43
C ALA A 131 -10.17 -1.62 18.45
N PRO A 132 -9.03 -1.05 18.05
CA PRO A 132 -8.09 -1.77 17.22
C PRO A 132 -7.49 -2.93 18.01
N PRO A 133 -7.37 -4.14 17.42
CA PRO A 133 -6.74 -5.24 18.13
C PRO A 133 -5.27 -4.89 18.38
N PRO A 134 -4.71 -5.19 19.58
CA PRO A 134 -3.33 -4.82 19.90
C PRO A 134 -2.32 -5.48 18.96
N THR A 135 -2.66 -6.68 18.49
CA THR A 135 -1.96 -7.41 17.42
C THR A 135 -2.98 -8.02 16.46
N PRO A 136 -2.68 -8.15 15.16
CA PRO A 136 -3.58 -8.74 14.20
C PRO A 136 -3.89 -10.19 14.54
N SER A 137 -5.15 -10.56 14.34
CA SER A 137 -5.66 -11.92 14.53
C SER A 137 -5.07 -12.87 13.50
N ARG A 138 -4.85 -14.12 13.91
CA ARG A 138 -4.16 -15.15 13.14
C ARG A 138 -4.72 -16.54 13.40
N PRO A 139 -4.58 -17.48 12.46
CA PRO A 139 -4.93 -18.86 12.73
C PRO A 139 -3.88 -19.50 13.65
N PRO A 140 -4.18 -20.65 14.28
CA PRO A 140 -3.21 -21.34 15.14
C PRO A 140 -1.90 -21.70 14.42
N LYS A 141 -1.97 -21.94 13.10
CA LYS A 141 -0.85 -22.10 12.17
C LYS A 141 -1.24 -21.54 10.79
N PRO A 142 -0.31 -20.90 10.06
CA PRO A 142 1.04 -20.54 10.49
C PRO A 142 1.00 -19.32 11.44
N GLN A 143 2.06 -19.11 12.22
CA GLN A 143 2.21 -17.90 13.05
C GLN A 143 2.64 -16.66 12.24
N LEU A 144 2.47 -16.69 10.92
CA LEU A 144 2.90 -15.62 10.02
C LEU A 144 1.86 -14.50 10.01
N LEU A 145 2.33 -13.27 10.07
CA LEU A 145 1.56 -12.07 9.80
C LEU A 145 1.99 -11.58 8.41
N ASN A 146 1.01 -11.33 7.55
CA ASN A 146 1.23 -11.03 6.14
C ASN A 146 1.43 -9.52 5.92
N ALA A 147 1.89 -9.12 4.74
CA ALA A 147 2.12 -7.70 4.42
C ALA A 147 0.81 -6.86 4.50
N ILE A 148 -0.35 -7.50 4.27
CA ILE A 148 -1.68 -6.93 4.52
C ILE A 148 -1.81 -6.41 5.96
N ASP A 149 -1.34 -7.18 6.94
CA ASP A 149 -1.37 -6.78 8.35
C ASP A 149 -0.50 -5.54 8.62
N LEU A 150 0.67 -5.43 7.98
CA LEU A 150 1.57 -4.29 8.16
C LEU A 150 0.94 -2.98 7.65
N ALA A 151 0.28 -3.06 6.49
CA ALA A 151 -0.38 -1.92 5.88
C ALA A 151 -1.61 -1.48 6.69
N TRP A 152 -2.49 -2.42 7.05
CA TRP A 152 -3.67 -2.08 7.86
C TRP A 152 -3.32 -1.66 9.30
N ASP A 153 -2.31 -2.26 9.92
CA ASP A 153 -1.84 -1.80 11.22
C ASP A 153 -1.36 -0.35 11.13
N THR A 154 -0.63 0.02 10.07
CA THR A 154 -0.21 1.41 9.83
C THR A 154 -1.41 2.36 9.68
N VAL A 155 -2.44 1.97 8.93
CA VAL A 155 -3.66 2.77 8.76
C VAL A 155 -4.38 2.97 10.09
N VAL A 156 -4.67 1.88 10.78
CA VAL A 156 -5.52 1.89 11.98
C VAL A 156 -4.79 2.54 13.15
N ARG A 157 -3.54 2.14 13.40
CA ARG A 157 -2.75 2.57 14.56
C ARG A 157 -2.44 4.06 14.53
N PHE A 158 -2.14 4.60 13.35
CA PHE A 158 -1.79 6.00 13.21
C PHE A 158 -2.97 6.91 12.85
N SER A 159 -4.19 6.36 12.75
CA SER A 159 -5.41 7.14 12.47
C SER A 159 -5.64 8.32 13.44
N PRO A 160 -5.27 8.26 14.75
CA PRO A 160 -5.36 9.43 15.62
C PRO A 160 -4.45 10.61 15.23
N TYR A 161 -3.45 10.39 14.36
CA TYR A 161 -2.52 11.43 13.89
C TYR A 161 -2.96 12.04 12.55
N ILE A 162 -4.23 11.92 12.16
CA ILE A 162 -4.73 12.41 10.87
C ILE A 162 -4.48 13.90 10.63
N ASP A 163 -4.54 14.74 11.65
CA ASP A 163 -4.27 16.17 11.50
C ASP A 163 -2.82 16.45 11.11
N LEU A 164 -1.89 15.60 11.58
CA LEU A 164 -0.47 15.69 11.24
C LEU A 164 -0.18 15.06 9.87
N LEU A 165 -0.73 13.88 9.61
CA LEU A 165 -0.38 13.06 8.44
C LEU A 165 -1.22 13.37 7.20
N GLY A 166 -2.45 13.86 7.39
CA GLY A 166 -3.41 14.10 6.31
C GLY A 166 -4.03 12.82 5.75
N GLN A 167 -5.11 12.97 4.98
CA GLN A 167 -5.85 11.84 4.39
C GLN A 167 -5.00 11.00 3.43
N GLY A 168 -4.09 11.64 2.69
CA GLY A 168 -3.20 10.98 1.73
C GLY A 168 -2.37 9.86 2.34
N PHE A 169 -1.96 9.98 3.61
CA PHE A 169 -1.15 8.95 4.28
C PHE A 169 -1.94 7.64 4.38
N PHE A 170 -3.16 7.73 4.89
CA PHE A 170 -4.04 6.57 5.07
C PHE A 170 -4.52 6.02 3.73
N ALA A 171 -4.74 6.90 2.74
CA ALA A 171 -5.09 6.50 1.39
C ALA A 171 -3.99 5.64 0.75
N ASP A 172 -2.74 6.07 0.85
CA ASP A 172 -1.61 5.32 0.30
C ASP A 172 -1.46 3.98 1.01
N PHE A 173 -1.47 3.92 2.34
CA PHE A 173 -1.33 2.65 3.05
C PHE A 173 -2.54 1.71 2.90
N ALA A 174 -3.75 2.23 2.72
CA ALA A 174 -4.91 1.40 2.35
C ALA A 174 -4.78 0.83 0.94
N HIS A 175 -4.19 1.58 0.01
CA HIS A 175 -3.91 1.10 -1.34
C HIS A 175 -2.77 0.06 -1.35
N VAL A 176 -1.72 0.24 -0.54
CA VAL A 176 -0.71 -0.80 -0.28
C VAL A 176 -1.39 -2.06 0.26
N ALA A 177 -2.31 -1.94 1.22
CA ALA A 177 -3.04 -3.09 1.75
C ALA A 177 -3.88 -3.83 0.69
N ASP A 178 -4.45 -3.09 -0.28
CA ASP A 178 -5.17 -3.68 -1.41
C ASP A 178 -4.23 -4.42 -2.38
N ASP A 179 -3.08 -3.84 -2.72
CA ASP A 179 -2.04 -4.48 -3.52
C ASP A 179 -1.56 -5.77 -2.84
N GLU A 180 -1.27 -5.72 -1.54
CA GLU A 180 -0.83 -6.88 -0.79
C GLU A 180 -1.89 -7.97 -0.68
N SER A 181 -3.17 -7.59 -0.65
CA SER A 181 -4.26 -8.55 -0.72
C SER A 181 -4.24 -9.33 -2.04
N ARG A 182 -3.92 -8.64 -3.13
CA ARG A 182 -3.81 -9.22 -4.48
C ARG A 182 -2.56 -10.09 -4.59
N HIS A 183 -1.40 -9.62 -4.14
CA HIS A 183 -0.15 -10.37 -4.08
C HIS A 183 -0.34 -11.69 -3.32
N PHE A 184 -0.98 -11.61 -2.15
CA PHE A 184 -1.31 -12.78 -1.34
C PHE A 184 -2.20 -13.77 -2.09
N THR A 185 -3.25 -13.30 -2.79
CA THR A 185 -4.14 -14.20 -3.55
C THR A 185 -3.42 -14.94 -4.66
N TRP A 186 -2.51 -14.30 -5.41
CA TRP A 186 -1.69 -14.97 -6.42
C TRP A 186 -0.76 -16.03 -5.82
N CYS A 187 -0.08 -15.69 -4.72
CA CYS A 187 0.77 -16.64 -4.00
C CYS A 187 -0.01 -17.82 -3.45
N SER A 188 -1.17 -17.57 -2.83
CA SER A 188 -2.02 -18.63 -2.28
C SER A 188 -2.60 -19.53 -3.36
N GLN A 189 -2.99 -18.98 -4.51
CA GLN A 189 -3.40 -19.76 -5.67
C GLN A 189 -2.25 -20.66 -6.13
N ARG A 190 -1.04 -20.11 -6.27
CA ARG A 190 0.11 -20.87 -6.74
C ARG A 190 0.51 -22.00 -5.79
N LEU A 191 0.46 -21.76 -4.48
CA LEU A 191 0.67 -22.80 -3.47
C LEU A 191 -0.34 -23.96 -3.65
N ALA A 192 -1.62 -23.63 -3.84
CA ALA A 192 -2.66 -24.64 -4.04
C ALA A 192 -2.43 -25.49 -5.31
N GLU A 193 -2.00 -24.88 -6.41
CA GLU A 193 -1.62 -25.60 -7.64
C GLU A 193 -0.43 -26.54 -7.44
N LEU A 194 0.47 -26.22 -6.51
CA LEU A 194 1.61 -27.05 -6.12
C LEU A 194 1.24 -28.12 -5.07
N GLY A 195 -0.02 -28.19 -4.64
CA GLY A 195 -0.50 -29.14 -3.64
C GLY A 195 -0.29 -28.70 -2.19
N PHE A 196 0.00 -27.42 -1.96
CA PHE A 196 0.22 -26.84 -0.63
C PHE A 196 -0.82 -25.77 -0.30
N ARG A 197 -0.91 -25.44 0.99
CA ARG A 197 -1.73 -24.34 1.50
C ARG A 197 -0.84 -23.33 2.19
N TYR A 198 -1.29 -22.08 2.21
CA TYR A 198 -0.61 -21.05 2.98
C TYR A 198 -0.51 -21.48 4.45
N GLY A 199 0.72 -21.62 4.93
CA GLY A 199 1.02 -22.08 6.28
C GLY A 199 1.40 -23.53 6.46
N ASP A 200 1.45 -24.32 5.39
CA ASP A 200 2.00 -25.67 5.44
C ASP A 200 3.51 -25.68 5.74
N MET A 201 4.21 -24.60 5.37
CA MET A 201 5.64 -24.42 5.64
C MET A 201 5.88 -23.51 6.86
N PRO A 202 6.94 -23.77 7.65
CA PRO A 202 7.33 -22.87 8.74
C PRO A 202 7.74 -21.50 8.18
N ALA A 203 7.30 -20.45 8.87
CA ALA A 203 7.63 -19.07 8.55
C ALA A 203 8.08 -18.33 9.82
N HIS A 204 8.88 -17.28 9.64
CA HIS A 204 9.33 -16.43 10.75
C HIS A 204 8.42 -15.21 10.93
N SER A 205 8.28 -14.72 12.16
CA SER A 205 7.53 -13.52 12.52
C SER A 205 8.38 -12.23 12.47
N PHE A 206 9.51 -12.26 11.76
CA PHE A 206 10.49 -11.16 11.74
C PHE A 206 9.86 -9.81 11.36
N LEU A 207 9.12 -9.75 10.25
CA LEU A 207 8.50 -8.50 9.77
C LEU A 207 7.57 -7.88 10.82
N TRP A 208 6.73 -8.71 11.45
CA TRP A 208 5.82 -8.23 12.48
C TRP A 208 6.56 -7.73 13.72
N ARG A 209 7.62 -8.42 14.15
CA ARG A 209 8.40 -7.97 15.30
C ARG A 209 8.97 -6.57 15.07
N GLU A 210 9.42 -6.27 13.86
CA GLU A 210 9.91 -4.93 13.51
C GLU A 210 8.76 -3.89 13.43
N CYS A 211 7.57 -4.31 13.01
CA CYS A 211 6.34 -3.49 13.02
C CYS A 211 5.86 -3.15 14.44
N GLU A 212 5.90 -4.13 15.34
CA GLU A 212 5.50 -4.00 16.74
C GLU A 212 6.44 -3.07 17.51
N LYS A 213 7.76 -3.21 17.29
CA LYS A 213 8.77 -2.31 17.88
C LYS A 213 8.53 -0.84 17.53
N SER A 214 8.07 -0.57 16.31
CA SER A 214 7.85 0.79 15.79
C SER A 214 6.42 1.30 15.96
N SER A 215 5.60 0.61 16.77
CA SER A 215 4.16 0.86 16.87
C SER A 215 3.78 2.21 17.46
N ASP A 216 4.66 2.85 18.22
CA ASP A 216 4.42 4.13 18.87
C ASP A 216 5.03 5.33 18.11
N ASN A 217 5.70 5.09 16.98
CA ASN A 217 6.44 6.13 16.27
C ASN A 217 6.28 5.99 14.75
N VAL A 218 5.58 6.96 14.13
CA VAL A 218 5.31 7.00 12.69
C VAL A 218 6.60 7.03 11.86
N ALA A 219 7.59 7.84 12.25
CA ALA A 219 8.85 7.92 11.52
C ALA A 219 9.62 6.60 11.60
N ALA A 220 9.61 5.95 12.78
CA ALA A 220 10.19 4.63 12.95
C ALA A 220 9.47 3.58 12.10
N ARG A 221 8.12 3.60 12.05
CA ARG A 221 7.35 2.69 11.19
C ARG A 221 7.78 2.81 9.73
N LEU A 222 7.84 4.03 9.22
CA LEU A 222 8.18 4.32 7.84
C LEU A 222 9.61 3.89 7.49
N ALA A 223 10.58 4.17 8.36
CA ALA A 223 11.95 3.75 8.16
C ALA A 223 12.10 2.22 8.21
N VAL A 224 11.51 1.58 9.21
CA VAL A 224 11.74 0.16 9.49
C VAL A 224 11.00 -0.73 8.49
N ILE A 225 9.76 -0.41 8.14
CA ILE A 225 8.93 -1.28 7.29
C ILE A 225 9.10 -0.92 5.81
N PRO A 226 8.55 0.17 5.24
CA PRO A 226 8.76 0.51 3.83
C PRO A 226 10.22 0.65 3.40
N LEU A 227 11.04 1.41 4.13
CA LEU A 227 12.39 1.78 3.66
C LEU A 227 13.44 0.68 3.88
N VAL A 228 13.18 -0.28 4.78
CA VAL A 228 14.09 -1.39 5.03
C VAL A 228 13.47 -2.73 4.64
N GLN A 229 12.31 -3.11 5.20
CA GLN A 229 11.74 -4.43 4.91
C GLN A 229 11.22 -4.56 3.49
N GLU A 230 10.41 -3.61 3.01
CA GLU A 230 9.91 -3.67 1.63
C GLU A 230 11.04 -3.42 0.62
N ALA A 231 11.99 -2.53 0.95
CA ALA A 231 13.18 -2.33 0.13
C ALA A 231 14.07 -3.59 -0.01
N ARG A 232 14.06 -4.50 0.98
CA ARG A 232 14.72 -5.83 0.83
C ARG A 232 14.00 -6.71 -0.19
N GLY A 233 12.68 -6.52 -0.38
CA GLY A 233 11.92 -7.12 -1.46
C GLY A 233 12.47 -6.72 -2.83
N LEU A 234 12.79 -5.44 -3.03
CA LEU A 234 13.43 -4.93 -4.26
C LEU A 234 14.81 -5.55 -4.53
N ASP A 235 15.54 -5.86 -3.46
CA ASP A 235 16.85 -6.52 -3.56
C ASP A 235 16.72 -8.01 -3.91
N ALA A 236 15.78 -8.70 -3.26
CA ALA A 236 15.65 -10.15 -3.32
C ALA A 236 14.78 -10.65 -4.48
N GLY A 237 13.78 -9.89 -4.90
CA GLY A 237 12.79 -10.25 -5.93
C GLY A 237 13.44 -10.74 -7.22
N PRO A 238 14.30 -9.95 -7.89
CA PRO A 238 14.95 -10.37 -9.13
C PRO A 238 15.81 -11.64 -8.98
N ARG A 239 16.45 -11.84 -7.82
CA ARG A 239 17.23 -13.05 -7.55
C ARG A 239 16.34 -14.28 -7.41
N LEU A 240 15.19 -14.13 -6.74
CA LEU A 240 14.21 -15.20 -6.58
C LEU A 240 13.59 -15.57 -7.94
N VAL A 241 13.25 -14.58 -8.78
CA VAL A 241 12.78 -14.79 -10.16
C VAL A 241 13.78 -15.63 -10.94
N ASN A 242 15.05 -15.21 -10.99
CA ASN A 242 16.09 -15.94 -11.73
C ASN A 242 16.29 -17.37 -11.22
N LYS A 243 16.21 -17.57 -9.90
CA LYS A 243 16.32 -18.89 -9.28
C LYS A 243 15.16 -19.80 -9.69
N LEU A 244 13.92 -19.29 -9.70
CA LEU A 244 12.73 -20.03 -10.11
C LEU A 244 12.76 -20.39 -11.60
N ILE A 245 13.20 -19.47 -12.45
CA ILE A 245 13.46 -19.75 -13.88
C ILE A 245 14.49 -20.88 -14.03
N GLY A 246 15.58 -20.83 -13.25
CA GLY A 246 16.61 -21.88 -13.26
C GLY A 246 16.09 -23.26 -12.84
N PHE A 247 15.02 -23.33 -12.04
CA PHE A 247 14.32 -24.57 -11.69
C PHE A 247 13.23 -24.97 -12.70
N GLY A 248 13.00 -24.17 -13.75
CA GLY A 248 11.94 -24.40 -14.73
C GLY A 248 10.54 -23.99 -14.25
N ASP A 249 10.40 -23.36 -13.07
CA ASP A 249 9.11 -22.90 -12.55
C ASP A 249 8.78 -21.49 -13.07
N LEU A 250 8.50 -21.43 -14.38
CA LEU A 250 8.19 -20.18 -15.06
C LEU A 250 6.93 -19.52 -14.49
N ARG A 251 5.93 -20.31 -14.08
CA ARG A 251 4.68 -19.79 -13.53
C ARG A 251 4.89 -19.05 -12.21
N THR A 252 5.61 -19.64 -11.25
CA THR A 252 5.94 -18.95 -10.00
C THR A 252 6.84 -17.75 -10.27
N SER A 253 7.80 -17.86 -11.21
CA SER A 253 8.68 -16.75 -11.54
C SER A 253 7.93 -15.53 -12.08
N SER A 254 6.90 -15.73 -12.91
CA SER A 254 6.08 -14.62 -13.44
C SER A 254 5.26 -13.94 -12.36
N ILE A 255 4.72 -14.71 -11.40
CA ILE A 255 4.01 -14.15 -10.24
C ILE A 255 4.96 -13.29 -9.40
N VAL A 256 6.13 -13.84 -9.04
CA VAL A 256 7.13 -13.12 -8.23
C VAL A 256 7.65 -11.88 -8.96
N ALA A 257 7.88 -11.97 -10.27
CA ALA A 257 8.31 -10.82 -11.06
C ALA A 257 7.26 -9.69 -11.03
N LYS A 258 5.98 -10.04 -11.21
CA LYS A 258 4.90 -9.07 -11.17
C LYS A 258 4.73 -8.41 -9.80
N ILE A 259 4.86 -9.19 -8.72
CA ILE A 259 4.87 -8.64 -7.36
C ILE A 259 6.05 -7.67 -7.21
N ALA A 260 7.28 -8.10 -7.56
CA ALA A 260 8.48 -7.26 -7.45
C ALA A 260 8.39 -5.94 -8.23
N ASP A 261 7.70 -5.93 -9.38
CA ASP A 261 7.43 -4.71 -10.14
C ASP A 261 6.45 -3.76 -9.41
N GLU A 262 5.46 -4.31 -8.69
CA GLU A 262 4.47 -3.54 -7.92
C GLU A 262 5.06 -2.98 -6.61
N GLU A 263 6.01 -3.69 -5.97
CA GLU A 263 6.66 -3.29 -4.72
C GLU A 263 7.42 -1.94 -4.77
N VAL A 264 7.82 -1.48 -5.96
CA VAL A 264 8.49 -0.18 -6.13
C VAL A 264 7.60 0.95 -5.61
N ALA A 265 6.29 0.86 -5.83
CA ALA A 265 5.33 1.86 -5.39
C ALA A 265 5.25 1.92 -3.85
N HIS A 266 5.31 0.76 -3.18
CA HIS A 266 5.18 0.67 -1.72
C HIS A 266 6.39 1.29 -1.01
N VAL A 267 7.59 1.04 -1.55
CA VAL A 267 8.81 1.71 -1.07
C VAL A 267 8.75 3.21 -1.35
N ALA A 268 8.29 3.64 -2.53
CA ALA A 268 8.17 5.05 -2.88
C ALA A 268 7.16 5.81 -2.00
N VAL A 269 6.03 5.17 -1.64
CA VAL A 269 5.10 5.66 -0.62
C VAL A 269 5.83 5.88 0.71
N GLY A 270 6.62 4.89 1.13
CA GLY A 270 7.47 4.99 2.32
C GLY A 270 8.41 6.20 2.31
N VAL A 271 9.14 6.40 1.21
CA VAL A 271 10.07 7.53 1.04
C VAL A 271 9.33 8.85 1.15
N TYR A 272 8.23 9.00 0.41
CA TYR A 272 7.45 10.23 0.38
C TYR A 272 6.99 10.63 1.79
N TRP A 273 6.37 9.71 2.53
CA TRP A 273 5.86 10.00 3.87
C TRP A 273 6.98 10.16 4.90
N PHE A 274 8.09 9.42 4.79
CA PHE A 274 9.21 9.57 5.70
C PHE A 274 9.83 10.97 5.59
N VAL A 275 10.05 11.45 4.37
CA VAL A 275 10.55 12.80 4.11
C VAL A 275 9.56 13.84 4.63
N LEU A 276 8.26 13.69 4.36
CA LEU A 276 7.26 14.64 4.82
C LEU A 276 7.18 14.70 6.35
N VAL A 277 7.19 13.56 7.04
CA VAL A 277 7.18 13.51 8.51
C VAL A 277 8.44 14.17 9.09
N CYS A 278 9.60 13.94 8.49
CA CYS A 278 10.83 14.63 8.88
C CYS A 278 10.70 16.15 8.71
N GLN A 279 10.18 16.63 7.57
CA GLN A 279 9.96 18.06 7.32
C GLN A 279 9.01 18.68 8.37
N LYS A 280 7.85 18.06 8.59
CA LYS A 280 6.85 18.53 9.58
C LYS A 280 7.35 18.52 11.02
N THR A 281 8.36 17.72 11.33
CA THR A 281 8.95 17.63 12.67
C THR A 281 10.28 18.38 12.80
N GLY A 282 10.67 19.13 11.77
CA GLY A 282 11.91 19.90 11.76
C GLY A 282 13.18 19.04 11.77
N ARG A 283 13.10 17.81 11.25
CA ARG A 283 14.20 16.85 11.24
C ARG A 283 14.76 16.65 9.83
N VAL A 284 16.05 16.32 9.78
CA VAL A 284 16.76 15.98 8.55
C VAL A 284 16.52 14.50 8.21
N PRO A 285 15.98 14.14 7.04
CA PRO A 285 15.65 12.75 6.70
C PRO A 285 16.83 11.78 6.80
N SER A 286 17.99 12.13 6.24
CA SER A 286 19.17 11.25 6.20
C SER A 286 19.69 10.87 7.60
N SER A 287 19.87 11.87 8.48
CA SER A 287 20.29 11.61 9.86
C SER A 287 19.20 10.90 10.66
N THR A 288 17.94 11.30 10.48
CA THR A 288 16.80 10.67 11.18
C THR A 288 16.68 9.20 10.82
N PHE A 289 16.87 8.85 9.56
CA PHE A 289 16.87 7.45 9.11
C PHE A 289 17.97 6.67 9.81
N THR A 290 19.20 7.19 9.80
CA THR A 290 20.35 6.58 10.47
C THR A 290 20.11 6.39 11.98
N ASP A 291 19.63 7.44 12.65
CA ASP A 291 19.36 7.43 14.09
C ASP A 291 18.30 6.38 14.44
N ILE A 292 17.22 6.28 13.65
CA ILE A 292 16.18 5.26 13.82
C ILE A 292 16.73 3.85 13.62
N LEU A 293 17.54 3.60 12.59
CA LEU A 293 18.12 2.26 12.39
C LEU A 293 18.98 1.84 13.59
N GLN A 294 19.71 2.78 14.18
CA GLN A 294 20.49 2.53 15.38
C GLN A 294 19.60 2.31 16.61
N GLU A 295 18.62 3.18 16.86
CA GLU A 295 17.72 3.13 18.01
C GLU A 295 16.90 1.83 18.05
N TYR A 296 16.38 1.41 16.89
CA TYR A 296 15.53 0.22 16.77
C TYR A 296 16.34 -1.07 16.47
N ASN A 297 17.67 -0.95 16.40
CA ASN A 297 18.60 -2.04 16.09
C ASN A 297 18.22 -2.78 14.79
N VAL A 298 17.96 -2.01 13.74
CA VAL A 298 17.57 -2.52 12.42
C VAL A 298 18.81 -2.66 11.55
N GLU A 299 19.14 -3.90 11.22
CA GLU A 299 20.30 -4.21 10.40
C GLU A 299 20.02 -3.97 8.92
N LEU A 300 20.85 -3.15 8.26
CA LEU A 300 20.78 -2.92 6.82
C LEU A 300 22.05 -3.43 6.15
N LYS A 301 21.92 -4.55 5.44
CA LYS A 301 23.02 -5.20 4.73
C LYS A 301 22.60 -5.59 3.33
N GLY A 302 23.52 -5.39 2.40
CA GLY A 302 23.36 -5.79 1.01
C GLY A 302 23.50 -7.31 0.79
N PRO A 303 23.54 -7.76 -0.48
CA PRO A 303 23.67 -6.93 -1.67
C PRO A 303 22.39 -6.15 -2.02
N PHE A 304 22.55 -4.85 -2.27
CA PHE A 304 21.47 -3.94 -2.64
C PHE A 304 21.23 -3.92 -4.15
N ASN A 305 19.96 -3.80 -4.54
CA ASN A 305 19.56 -3.44 -5.90
C ASN A 305 19.49 -1.91 -6.00
N TYR A 306 20.64 -1.30 -6.31
CA TYR A 306 20.77 0.16 -6.38
C TYR A 306 19.78 0.80 -7.35
N SER A 307 19.57 0.19 -8.53
CA SER A 307 18.65 0.73 -9.54
C SER A 307 17.20 0.73 -9.05
N ALA A 308 16.74 -0.35 -8.40
CA ALA A 308 15.37 -0.40 -7.89
C ALA A 308 15.15 0.53 -6.69
N ARG A 309 16.14 0.64 -5.78
CA ARG A 309 16.08 1.56 -4.64
C ARG A 309 16.10 3.03 -5.09
N GLU A 310 16.93 3.37 -6.07
CA GLU A 310 16.96 4.70 -6.70
C GLU A 310 15.63 5.00 -7.41
N GLN A 311 15.07 4.04 -8.15
CA GLN A 311 13.76 4.18 -8.79
C GLN A 311 12.65 4.44 -7.76
N ALA A 312 12.68 3.76 -6.62
CA ALA A 312 11.74 3.98 -5.53
C ALA A 312 12.00 5.31 -4.78
N GLY A 313 13.12 5.98 -5.05
CA GLY A 313 13.49 7.27 -4.48
C GLY A 313 14.28 7.19 -3.17
N ILE A 314 14.82 6.04 -2.77
CA ILE A 314 15.69 5.95 -1.59
C ILE A 314 17.08 6.49 -1.98
N PRO A 315 17.56 7.57 -1.33
CA PRO A 315 18.91 8.08 -1.56
C PRO A 315 19.97 7.05 -1.18
N ARG A 316 21.00 6.90 -2.02
CA ARG A 316 22.02 5.85 -1.84
C ARG A 316 22.80 6.02 -0.53
N GLU A 317 23.08 7.26 -0.18
CA GLU A 317 23.80 7.65 1.02
C GLU A 317 23.09 7.24 2.32
N TRP A 318 21.77 6.97 2.29
CA TRP A 318 21.03 6.52 3.47
C TRP A 318 21.34 5.07 3.85
N TYR A 319 21.69 4.21 2.87
CA TYR A 319 21.81 2.76 3.09
C TYR A 319 23.15 2.16 2.69
N ASP A 320 23.99 2.88 1.97
CA ASP A 320 25.34 2.46 1.59
C ASP A 320 26.38 3.47 2.08
N PRO A 321 26.87 3.35 3.33
CA PRO A 321 27.86 4.28 3.88
C PRO A 321 29.18 4.33 3.10
N LEU A 322 29.47 3.30 2.30
CA LEU A 322 30.67 3.25 1.45
C LEU A 322 30.51 4.11 0.19
N SER A 323 29.30 4.57 -0.12
CA SER A 323 29.01 5.44 -1.27
C SER A 323 29.28 6.92 -1.02
N THR A 324 29.52 7.34 0.23
CA THR A 324 29.58 8.75 0.64
C THR A 324 30.98 9.13 1.13
N THR A 325 31.57 10.21 0.61
CA THR A 325 32.79 10.77 1.20
C THR A 325 32.45 11.61 2.44
N LYS A 326 33.43 11.86 3.34
CA LYS A 326 33.20 12.69 4.54
C LYS A 326 32.71 14.12 4.21
N GLU A 327 33.14 14.66 3.08
CA GLU A 327 32.79 16.00 2.60
C GLU A 327 31.34 16.04 2.09
N ASP A 328 30.91 15.01 1.35
CA ASP A 328 29.52 14.89 0.86
C ASP A 328 28.51 14.83 2.02
N LYS A 329 28.87 14.12 3.09
CA LYS A 329 28.00 13.97 4.27
C LYS A 329 27.80 15.31 5.00
N GLN A 330 28.87 16.10 5.17
CA GLN A 330 28.78 17.41 5.81
C GLN A 330 27.97 18.40 4.98
N LEU A 331 28.15 18.41 3.65
CA LEU A 331 27.38 19.26 2.76
C LEU A 331 25.89 18.91 2.79
N CYS A 332 25.53 17.63 2.70
CA CYS A 332 24.15 17.17 2.77
C CYS A 332 23.47 17.56 4.10
N GLU A 333 24.13 17.33 5.25
CA GLU A 333 23.60 17.75 6.56
C GLU A 333 23.39 19.28 6.65
N VAL A 334 24.29 20.08 6.08
CA VAL A 334 24.17 21.54 6.06
C VAL A 334 22.99 21.97 5.19
N TYR A 335 22.86 21.42 3.99
CA TYR A 335 21.74 21.72 3.09
C TYR A 335 20.40 21.33 3.70
N ASP A 336 20.31 20.16 4.31
CA ASP A 336 19.08 19.67 4.94
C ASP A 336 18.68 20.53 6.16
N ARG A 337 19.66 20.96 6.97
CA ARG A 337 19.40 21.87 8.09
C ARG A 337 18.96 23.26 7.62
N LEU A 338 19.59 23.79 6.58
CA LEU A 338 19.17 25.05 5.95
C LEU A 338 17.75 24.95 5.41
N ALA A 339 17.40 23.85 4.74
CA ALA A 339 16.04 23.62 4.25
C ALA A 339 15.01 23.57 5.40
N CYS A 340 15.35 22.89 6.50
CA CYS A 340 14.50 22.85 7.69
C CYS A 340 14.28 24.24 8.30
N ILE A 341 15.33 25.04 8.46
CA ILE A 341 15.25 26.40 8.99
C ILE A 341 14.36 27.28 8.09
N ILE A 342 14.57 27.21 6.76
CA ILE A 342 13.76 27.97 5.79
C ILE A 342 12.27 27.61 5.90
N SER A 343 11.94 26.33 6.07
CA SER A 343 10.55 25.87 6.27
C SER A 343 9.92 26.47 7.51
N ILE A 344 10.63 26.42 8.65
CA ILE A 344 10.16 26.98 9.93
C ILE A 344 9.92 28.49 9.80
N GLU A 345 10.82 29.21 9.12
CA GLU A 345 10.68 30.66 8.90
C GLU A 345 9.50 31.01 7.99
N GLN A 346 9.20 30.19 6.96
CA GLN A 346 8.04 30.38 6.09
C GLN A 346 6.71 30.14 6.83
N GLU A 347 6.62 29.09 7.63
CA GLU A 347 5.44 28.81 8.46
C GLU A 347 5.18 29.95 9.46
N ASN A 348 6.21 30.40 10.17
CA ASN A 348 6.11 31.54 11.10
C ASN A 348 5.67 32.84 10.40
N SER A 349 6.16 33.08 9.17
CA SER A 349 5.78 34.25 8.38
C SER A 349 4.32 34.20 7.91
N SER A 350 3.76 33.00 7.71
CA SER A 350 2.36 32.82 7.32
C SER A 350 1.37 32.99 8.49
N LEU A 351 1.78 32.63 9.71
CA LEU A 351 1.03 32.85 10.95
C LEU A 351 0.99 34.32 11.39
N GLY A 352 1.93 35.15 10.94
CA GLY A 352 1.98 36.58 11.24
C GLY A 352 1.00 37.47 10.44
N LYS A 353 0.24 36.91 9.49
CA LYS A 353 -0.79 37.64 8.75
C LYS A 353 -2.13 37.56 9.46
N LEU A 354 -2.36 38.47 10.41
CA LEU A 354 -3.71 38.72 10.96
C LEU A 354 -4.69 39.04 9.82
N PRO A 355 -5.91 38.46 9.80
CA PRO A 355 -6.93 38.82 8.82
C PRO A 355 -7.30 40.30 9.02
N LYS A 356 -7.31 41.06 7.92
CA LYS A 356 -7.77 42.44 7.89
C LYS A 356 -9.28 42.53 7.92
#